data_AF-A0A967NZZ8-F1
#
_entry.id   AF-A0A967NZZ8-F1
#
_cell.length_a   1.000
_cell.length_b   1.000
_cell.length_c   1.000
_cell.angle_alpha   90.00
_cell.angle_beta   90.00
_cell.angle_gamma   90.00
#
_symmetry.space_group_name_H-M   'P 1'
#
loop_
_entity.id
_entity.type
_entity.pdbx_description
1 polymer ?
#
loop_
_entity_poly.entity_id
_entity_poly.type
_entity_poly.pdbx_seq_one_letter_code
_entity_poly.pdbx_strand_id
1 'polypeptide(L)' 'DPPDWVLVHDGARPFCSEALLGRVLAALAEHAAVIPVLPVTDTVRRCVDGQSEVIDRAHLFRTQTPQ' A
#
# COMPACT_ATOMS: atom_id res chain seq x y z
N ASP A 1 -15.02 -11.12 -22.64
CA ASP A 1 -13.61 -10.76 -22.39
C ASP A 1 -13.41 -10.34 -20.95
N PRO A 2 -12.47 -10.98 -20.24
CA PRO A 2 -12.03 -10.48 -18.95
C PRO A 2 -11.25 -9.16 -19.13
N PRO A 3 -11.20 -8.29 -18.11
CA PRO A 3 -10.36 -7.11 -18.15
C PRO A 3 -8.88 -7.48 -18.12
N ASP A 4 -8.04 -6.67 -18.75
CA ASP A 4 -6.58 -6.84 -18.70
C ASP A 4 -6.05 -6.63 -17.27
N TRP A 5 -6.61 -5.63 -16.55
CA TRP A 5 -6.26 -5.30 -15.17
C TRP A 5 -7.51 -5.10 -14.31
N VAL A 6 -7.40 -5.43 -13.02
CA VAL A 6 -8.41 -5.18 -12.00
C VAL A 6 -7.77 -4.37 -10.88
N LEU A 7 -8.34 -3.20 -10.59
CA LEU A 7 -7.94 -2.38 -9.45
C LEU A 7 -8.94 -2.56 -8.31
N VAL A 8 -8.45 -2.83 -7.10
CA VAL A 8 -9.25 -2.98 -5.89
C VAL A 8 -9.03 -1.76 -4.99
N HIS A 9 -10.12 -1.05 -4.68
CA HIS A 9 -10.08 0.17 -3.89
C HIS A 9 -11.00 0.09 -2.66
N ASP A 10 -10.52 0.59 -1.52
CA ASP A 10 -11.35 0.68 -0.33
C ASP A 10 -12.33 1.85 -0.46
N GLY A 11 -13.64 1.58 -0.35
CA GLY A 11 -14.67 2.62 -0.36
C GLY A 11 -14.52 3.67 0.75
N ALA A 12 -13.81 3.34 1.84
CA ALA A 12 -13.51 4.26 2.94
C ALA A 12 -12.39 5.29 2.62
N ARG A 13 -11.81 5.26 1.41
CA ARG A 13 -10.73 6.17 0.98
C ARG A 13 -11.21 7.07 -0.17
N PRO A 14 -12.01 8.11 0.11
CA PRO A 14 -12.66 8.91 -0.93
C PRO A 14 -11.72 9.85 -1.70
N PHE A 15 -10.51 10.10 -1.18
CA PHE A 15 -9.55 11.06 -1.75
C PHE A 15 -8.52 10.39 -2.67
N CYS A 16 -8.95 9.41 -3.46
CA CYS A 16 -8.10 8.84 -4.52
C CYS A 16 -7.97 9.86 -5.66
N SER A 17 -6.74 10.18 -6.07
CA SER A 17 -6.48 11.16 -7.14
C SER A 17 -6.21 10.48 -8.48
N GLU A 18 -6.54 11.14 -9.58
CA GLU A 18 -6.19 10.68 -10.93
C GLU A 18 -4.68 10.51 -11.10
N ALA A 19 -3.87 11.38 -10.50
CA ALA A 19 -2.42 11.27 -10.53
C ALA A 19 -1.91 10.00 -9.83
N LEU A 20 -2.58 9.54 -8.76
CA LEU A 20 -2.26 8.27 -8.11
C LEU A 20 -2.60 7.10 -9.02
N LEU A 21 -3.81 7.09 -9.59
CA LEU A 21 -4.25 6.05 -10.54
C LEU A 21 -3.32 5.95 -11.75
N GLY A 22 -2.93 7.09 -12.34
CA GLY A 22 -2.01 7.14 -13.47
C GLY A 22 -0.66 6.49 -13.15
N ARG A 23 -0.12 6.69 -11.94
CA ARG A 23 1.13 6.02 -11.53
C ARG A 23 0.95 4.51 -11.33
N VAL A 24 -0.18 4.07 -10.80
CA VAL A 24 -0.47 2.63 -10.63
C VAL A 24 -0.56 1.95 -11.99
N LEU A 25 -1.33 2.51 -12.91
CA LEU A 25 -1.51 1.98 -14.27
C LEU A 25 -0.20 1.97 -15.07
N ALA A 26 0.61 3.03 -14.96
CA ALA A 26 1.92 3.08 -15.62
C ALA A 26 2.84 1.97 -15.11
N ALA A 27 2.87 1.72 -13.80
CA ALA A 27 3.69 0.67 -13.21
C ALA A 27 3.17 -0.74 -13.55
N LEU A 28 1.86 -0.93 -13.75
CA LEU A 28 1.28 -2.22 -14.19
C LEU A 28 1.70 -2.61 -15.62
N ALA A 29 2.20 -1.67 -16.43
CA ALA A 29 2.77 -1.99 -17.73
C ALA A 29 4.07 -2.82 -17.62
N GLU A 30 4.77 -2.74 -16.48
CA GLU A 30 6.08 -3.37 -16.27
C GLU A 30 6.04 -4.45 -15.16
N HIS A 31 4.97 -4.49 -14.36
CA HIS A 31 4.84 -5.35 -13.20
C HIS A 31 3.51 -6.11 -13.19
N ALA A 32 3.52 -7.34 -12.67
CA ALA A 32 2.32 -8.17 -12.57
C ALA A 32 1.28 -7.63 -11.57
N ALA A 33 1.72 -6.86 -10.58
CA ALA A 33 0.87 -6.24 -9.57
C ALA A 33 1.56 -4.99 -9.00
N VAL A 34 0.77 -3.99 -8.61
CA VAL A 34 1.27 -2.72 -8.08
C VAL A 34 0.46 -2.32 -6.86
N ILE A 35 1.13 -1.85 -5.81
CA ILE A 35 0.45 -1.32 -4.62
C ILE A 35 1.12 -0.02 -4.18
N PRO A 36 0.37 1.08 -4.01
CA PRO A 36 0.92 2.30 -3.44
C PRO A 36 1.18 2.11 -1.95
N VAL A 37 2.31 2.64 -1.48
CA VAL A 37 2.71 2.55 -0.08
C VAL A 37 3.17 3.91 0.46
N LEU A 38 3.06 4.10 1.76
CA LEU A 38 3.59 5.27 2.48
C LEU A 38 4.53 4.80 3.59
N PRO A 39 5.63 5.52 3.90
CA PRO A 39 6.48 5.20 5.05
C PRO A 39 5.68 5.18 6.36
N VAL A 40 6.06 4.29 7.27
CA VAL A 40 5.48 4.30 8.62
C VAL A 40 6.00 5.51 9.41
N THR A 41 5.10 6.32 9.96
CA THR A 41 5.43 7.54 10.74
C THR A 41 5.40 7.33 12.25
N ASP A 42 4.76 6.26 12.71
CA ASP A 42 4.66 5.93 14.13
C ASP A 42 5.79 4.97 14.53
N THR A 43 6.03 4.83 15.83
CA THR A 43 6.90 3.76 16.35
C THR A 43 6.14 2.44 16.25
N VAL A 44 6.73 1.45 15.57
CA VAL A 44 6.15 0.10 15.50
C VAL A 44 6.74 -0.74 16.61
N ARG A 45 5.89 -1.49 17.31
CA ARG A 45 6.32 -2.47 18.29
C ARG A 45 5.80 -3.85 17.95
N ARG A 46 6.63 -4.88 18.11
CA ARG A 46 6.20 -6.28 18.11
C ARG A 46 5.89 -6.66 19.56
N CYS A 47 4.73 -7.27 19.77
CA CYS A 47 4.24 -7.68 21.09
C CYS A 47 3.94 -9.17 21.07
N VAL A 48 4.70 -9.96 21.81
CA VAL A 48 4.54 -11.43 21.90
C VAL A 48 4.74 -11.85 23.37
N ASP A 49 3.84 -12.67 23.90
CA ASP A 49 3.91 -13.22 25.26
C ASP A 49 4.16 -12.16 26.37
N GLY A 50 3.52 -10.99 26.24
CA GLY A 50 3.67 -9.88 27.18
C GLY A 50 4.97 -9.08 27.03
N GLN A 51 5.85 -9.44 26.10
CA GLN A 51 7.10 -8.73 25.82
C GLN A 51 6.92 -7.72 24.68
N SER A 52 7.44 -6.52 24.95
CA SER A 52 7.51 -5.32 24.10
C SER A 52 8.84 -5.07 23.37
N GLU A 53 9.00 -5.27 22.05
CA GLU A 53 10.19 -4.79 21.33
C GLU A 53 9.87 -3.76 20.24
N VAL A 54 10.79 -2.81 20.01
CA VAL A 54 10.68 -1.80 18.96
C VAL A 54 11.19 -2.38 17.64
N ILE A 55 10.45 -2.20 16.56
CA ILE A 55 10.90 -2.55 15.20
C ILE A 55 11.43 -1.29 14.52
N ASP A 56 12.57 -1.40 13.84
CA ASP A 56 13.07 -0.34 12.98
C ASP A 56 12.08 -0.08 11.82
N ARG A 57 11.55 1.14 11.79
CA ARG A 57 10.56 1.58 10.81
C ARG A 57 11.15 2.04 9.49
N ALA A 58 12.48 2.19 9.37
CA ALA A 58 13.13 2.76 8.19
C ALA A 58 12.79 2.02 6.88
N HIS A 59 12.46 0.74 6.97
CA HIS A 59 12.11 -0.10 5.83
C HIS A 59 10.67 -0.64 5.91
N LEU A 60 9.82 -0.02 6.73
CA LEU A 60 8.41 -0.39 6.88
C LEU A 60 7.51 0.63 6.19
N PHE A 61 6.52 0.10 5.47
CA PHE A 61 5.56 0.89 4.73
C PHE A 61 4.13 0.41 4.99
N ARG A 62 3.21 1.36 5.02
CA ARG A 62 1.78 1.12 5.10
C ARG A 62 1.22 1.02 3.69
N THR A 63 0.61 -0.11 3.39
CA THR A 63 -0.12 -0.30 2.15
C THR A 63 -1.31 0.67 2.06
N GLN A 64 -1.49 1.21 0.87
CA GLN A 64 -2.64 2.03 0.50
C GLN A 64 -3.38 1.32 -0.64
N THR A 65 -4.59 1.77 -0.93
CA THR A 65 -5.35 1.37 -2.12
C THR A 65 -5.62 2.62 -2.98
N PRO A 66 -5.78 2.49 -4.31
CA PRO A 66 -6.02 1.26 -5.08
C PRO A 66 -4.77 0.41 -5.35
N GLN A 67 -4.95 -0.90 -5.41
CA GLN A 67 -3.94 -1.91 -5.81
C GLN A 67 -4.45 -2.76 -6.97
#